data_AF-A0A0K2RKB4-F1
#
_entry.id   AF-A0A0K2RKB4-F1
#
_cell.length_a   1.000
_cell.length_b   1.000
_cell.length_c   1.000
_cell.angle_alpha   90.00
_cell.angle_beta   90.00
_cell.angle_gamma   90.00
#
_symmetry.space_group_name_H-M   'P 1'
#
loop_
_entity.id
_entity.type
_entity.pdbx_description
1 polymer ?
#
loop_
_entity_poly.entity_id
_entity_poly.type
_entity_poly.pdbx_seq_one_letter_code
_entity_poly.pdbx_strand_id
1 'polypeptide(L)' 'MIEKFIRNILGLDAKMRQYSDGAKFVREVVAVAGMEGLNRVWESADKLPTETEIHDSKLWLERMGL' A
#
# COMPACT_ATOMS: atom_id res chain seq x y z
N MET A 1 8.47 15.21 -7.83
CA MET A 1 8.83 14.05 -8.67
C MET A 1 8.40 12.74 -7.98
N ILE A 2 7.11 12.56 -7.72
CA ILE A 2 6.49 11.31 -7.17
C ILE A 2 5.10 11.09 -7.81
N GLU A 3 4.47 12.15 -8.32
CA GLU A 3 3.14 12.12 -8.95
C GLU A 3 3.00 11.24 -10.20
N LYS A 4 4.09 10.72 -10.78
CA LYS A 4 4.02 9.78 -11.91
C LYS A 4 3.82 8.33 -11.48
N PHE A 5 4.25 7.94 -10.27
CA PHE A 5 4.09 6.56 -9.79
C PHE A 5 2.63 6.25 -9.41
N ILE A 6 1.92 7.24 -8.86
CA ILE A 6 0.53 7.07 -8.39
C ILE A 6 -0.46 6.96 -9.55
N ARG A 7 -0.22 7.70 -10.65
CA ARG A 7 -1.11 7.71 -11.82
C ARG A 7 -1.12 6.39 -12.58
N ASN A 8 -0.03 5.63 -12.56
CA ASN A 8 0.02 4.30 -13.20
C ASN A 8 -0.72 3.21 -12.41
N ILE A 9 -1.02 3.43 -11.12
CA ILE A 9 -1.77 2.47 -10.28
C ILE A 9 -3.28 2.69 -10.39
N LEU A 10 -3.71 3.92 -10.73
CA LEU A 10 -5.13 4.26 -10.91
C LEU A 10 -5.61 4.16 -12.37
N GLY A 11 -4.70 3.95 -13.32
CA GLY A 11 -5.05 3.77 -14.73
C GLY A 11 -4.10 2.81 -15.41
N LEU A 12 -4.68 1.76 -16.00
CA LEU A 12 -4.09 0.80 -16.94
C LEU A 12 -3.54 -0.50 -16.32
N ASP A 13 -4.43 -1.47 -16.28
CA ASP A 13 -4.23 -2.87 -16.70
C ASP A 13 -2.78 -3.25 -17.10
N ALA A 14 -2.03 -3.86 -16.17
CA ALA A 14 -0.81 -4.60 -16.49
C ALA A 14 -0.49 -5.61 -15.38
N LYS A 15 -0.91 -6.87 -15.59
CA LYS A 15 -0.74 -8.08 -14.75
C LYS A 15 -1.67 -8.24 -13.54
N MET A 16 -2.84 -8.78 -13.82
CA MET A 16 -3.87 -9.27 -12.89
C MET A 16 -3.43 -10.24 -11.76
N ARG A 17 -2.18 -10.73 -11.72
CA ARG A 17 -1.68 -11.55 -10.59
C ARG A 17 -0.98 -10.76 -9.49
N GLN A 18 -0.48 -9.56 -9.80
CA GLN A 18 0.22 -8.69 -8.84
C GLN A 18 -0.74 -7.67 -8.18
N TYR A 19 -1.99 -7.58 -8.67
CA TYR A 19 -3.04 -6.71 -8.13
C TYR A 19 -3.81 -7.31 -6.95
N SER A 20 -3.88 -8.64 -6.83
CA SER A 20 -4.60 -9.29 -5.73
C SER A 20 -3.98 -8.95 -4.37
N ASP A 21 -2.65 -8.96 -4.31
CA ASP A 21 -1.92 -8.72 -3.06
C ASP A 21 -1.97 -7.23 -2.67
N GLY A 22 -1.83 -6.31 -3.64
CA GLY A 22 -1.98 -4.87 -3.39
C GLY A 22 -3.40 -4.49 -2.93
N ALA A 23 -4.44 -5.05 -3.55
CA ALA A 23 -5.82 -4.80 -3.14
C ALA A 23 -6.12 -5.41 -1.75
N LYS A 24 -5.55 -6.58 -1.45
CA LYS A 24 -5.65 -7.19 -0.12
C LYS A 24 -4.97 -6.32 0.93
N PHE A 25 -3.74 -5.86 0.67
CA PHE A 25 -3.00 -4.95 1.53
C PHE A 25 -3.81 -3.71 1.89
N VAL A 26 -4.33 -2.99 0.88
CA VAL A 26 -5.11 -1.77 1.11
C VAL A 26 -6.34 -2.07 1.96
N ARG A 27 -7.07 -3.17 1.69
CA ARG A 27 -8.26 -3.54 2.48
C ARG A 27 -7.90 -3.86 3.92
N GLU A 28 -6.84 -4.63 4.17
CA GLU A 28 -6.42 -5.02 5.51
C GLU A 28 -5.90 -3.81 6.32
N VAL A 29 -5.08 -2.95 5.69
CA VAL A 29 -4.59 -1.72 6.32
C VAL A 29 -5.74 -0.78 6.66
N VAL A 30 -6.69 -0.58 5.75
CA VAL A 30 -7.87 0.27 6.03
C VAL A 30 -8.79 -0.35 7.08
N ALA A 31 -8.91 -1.68 7.12
CA ALA A 31 -9.70 -2.35 8.14
C ALA A 31 -9.11 -2.20 9.56
N VAL A 32 -7.78 -2.14 9.69
CA VAL A 32 -7.10 -2.01 10.99
C VAL A 32 -6.88 -0.54 11.38
N ALA A 33 -6.28 0.24 10.49
CA ALA A 33 -5.78 1.59 10.76
C ALA A 33 -6.62 2.70 10.10
N GLY A 34 -7.67 2.34 9.37
CA GLY A 34 -8.51 3.28 8.65
C GLY A 34 -7.81 3.94 7.46
N MET A 35 -8.53 4.88 6.83
CA MET A 35 -7.98 5.68 5.73
C MET A 35 -6.83 6.59 6.19
N GLU A 36 -6.86 7.07 7.43
CA GLU A 36 -5.78 7.89 7.99
C GLU A 36 -4.47 7.10 8.17
N GLY A 37 -4.56 5.84 8.61
CA GLY A 37 -3.41 4.94 8.67
C GLY A 37 -2.81 4.68 7.29
N LEU A 38 -3.66 4.38 6.30
CA LEU A 38 -3.21 4.19 4.90
C LEU A 38 -2.54 5.46 4.34
N ASN A 39 -3.05 6.65 4.67
CA ASN A 39 -2.49 7.91 4.18
C ASN A 39 -1.03 8.14 4.61
N ARG A 40 -0.55 7.45 5.66
CA ARG A 40 0.85 7.51 6.07
C ARG A 40 1.82 7.04 4.99
N VAL A 41 1.36 6.16 4.09
CA VAL A 41 2.15 5.67 2.96
C VAL A 41 2.60 6.80 2.02
N TRP A 42 1.82 7.89 1.99
CA TRP A 42 2.07 9.05 1.12
C TRP A 42 2.92 10.14 1.78
N GLU A 43 3.23 10.03 3.06
CA GLU A 43 3.98 11.05 3.78
C GLU A 43 5.46 11.08 3.36
N SER A 44 6.07 9.93 3.03
CA SER A 44 7.49 9.82 2.66
C SER A 44 7.78 8.53 1.91
N ALA A 45 8.82 8.51 1.06
CA ALA A 45 9.22 7.33 0.30
C ALA A 45 9.60 6.13 1.20
N ASP A 46 10.15 6.38 2.38
CA ASP A 46 10.53 5.36 3.38
C ASP A 46 9.34 4.64 4.01
N LYS A 47 8.13 5.20 3.89
CA LYS A 47 6.88 4.62 4.40
C LYS A 47 6.17 3.74 3.38
N LEU A 48 6.67 3.66 2.14
CA LEU A 48 6.15 2.75 1.14
C LEU A 48 6.31 1.30 1.64
N PRO A 49 5.30 0.44 1.44
CA PRO A 49 5.41 -0.97 1.74
C PRO A 49 6.32 -1.64 0.72
N THR A 50 7.15 -2.54 1.22
CA THR A 50 7.95 -3.49 0.44
C THR A 50 7.06 -4.60 -0.14
N GLU A 51 7.56 -5.36 -1.10
CA GLU A 51 6.80 -6.49 -1.68
C GLU A 51 6.38 -7.52 -0.63
N THR A 52 7.25 -7.79 0.36
CA THR A 52 6.95 -8.68 1.49
C THR A 52 5.80 -8.13 2.35
N GLU A 53 5.81 -6.83 2.62
CA GLU A 53 4.76 -6.14 3.38
C GLU A 53 3.44 -6.04 2.61
N ILE A 54 3.47 -6.03 1.28
CA ILE A 54 2.26 -6.09 0.45
C ILE A 54 1.61 -7.48 0.56
N HIS A 55 2.40 -8.55 0.68
CA HIS A 55 1.88 -9.90 0.91
C HIS A 55 1.38 -10.11 2.36
N ASP A 56 2.05 -9.48 3.33
CA ASP A 56 1.68 -9.49 4.75
C ASP A 56 1.56 -8.07 5.30
N SER A 57 0.36 -7.52 5.19
CA SER A 57 0.01 -6.16 5.59
C SER A 57 0.29 -5.87 7.08
N LYS A 58 0.30 -6.90 7.92
CA LYS A 58 0.59 -6.76 9.35
C LYS A 58 2.01 -6.28 9.60
N LEU A 59 2.97 -6.76 8.83
CA LEU A 59 4.37 -6.33 8.95
C LEU A 59 4.52 -4.83 8.77
N TRP A 60 3.76 -4.27 7.82
CA TRP A 60 3.73 -2.83 7.59
C TRP A 60 3.06 -2.09 8.74
N LEU A 61 1.90 -2.57 9.20
CA LEU A 61 1.18 -1.97 10.33
C LEU A 61 2.04 -1.94 11.60
N GLU A 62 2.71 -3.05 11.91
CA GLU A 62 3.63 -3.16 13.05
C GLU A 62 4.81 -2.18 12.92
N ARG A 63 5.42 -2.10 11.73
CA ARG A 63 6.49 -1.12 11.47
C ARG A 63 6.01 0.32 11.63
N MET A 64 4.78 0.60 11.22
CA MET A 64 4.16 1.92 11.31
C MET A 64 3.57 2.24 12.69
N GLY A 65 3.52 1.26 13.59
CA GLY A 65 2.92 1.38 14.92
C GLY A 65 1.41 1.64 14.88
N LEU A 66 0.69 0.98 13.97
CA LEU A 66 -0.74 1.13 13.72
C LEU A 66 -1.56 -0.08 14.17
#